data_AF-A0A3M1SAF3-F1
#
_entry.id   AF-A0A3M1SAF3-F1
#
_cell.length_a   1.000
_cell.length_b   1.000
_cell.length_c   1.000
_cell.angle_alpha   90.00
_cell.angle_beta   90.00
_cell.angle_gamma   90.00
#
_symmetry.space_group_name_H-M   'P 1'
#
loop_
_entity.id
_entity.type
_entity.pdbx_description
1 polymer ?
#
loop_
_entity_poly.entity_id
_entity_poly.type
_entity_poly.pdbx_seq_one_letter_code
_entity_poly.pdbx_strand_id
1 'polypeptide(L)'
;MQRFEKLVVLLPCYSLEDFDVSRNDEDADQILAAWAGLFHPVLIQATGETPTWDRANDPPVGIEKAVITIPDCSLAELSGGWLDDHNTEANLILRGFAGLDELLARLKERWPDPFPEIDPDLIEEFFALGYCFLQVELLTRQLRYMSNLDEIRFREELTKAAAAAVENDAETALTHLQQCYDLLTEAREYFYPVEAHLLDLTLVAPTTLGDSLNAELDAGRCNAMFPVDLWERIAEDRPETLAKMQQEAERGNFSVAIGCRGEPPLPLMP
;
A
#
# COMPACT_ATOMS: atom_id res chain seq x y z
N MET A 1 -13.58 26.99 -2.61
CA MET A 1 -12.34 27.36 -1.90
C MET A 1 -11.77 26.05 -1.37
N GLN A 2 -10.52 25.69 -1.70
CA GLN A 2 -9.92 24.43 -1.23
C GLN A 2 -9.94 24.40 0.30
N ARG A 3 -10.56 23.36 0.87
CA ARG A 3 -10.77 23.21 2.31
C ARG A 3 -9.58 22.57 3.01
N PHE A 4 -8.88 21.69 2.30
CA PHE A 4 -7.62 21.08 2.72
C PHE A 4 -6.54 21.45 1.71
N GLU A 5 -5.33 21.65 2.21
CA GLU A 5 -4.12 22.05 1.48
C GLU A 5 -2.98 21.05 1.72
N LYS A 6 -3.14 20.09 2.63
CA LYS A 6 -2.09 19.13 3.00
C LYS A 6 -2.65 17.72 3.19
N LEU A 7 -1.84 16.73 2.81
CA LEU A 7 -2.05 15.31 3.05
C LEU A 7 -0.83 14.78 3.79
N VAL A 8 -1.01 14.33 5.04
CA VAL A 8 0.11 13.97 5.93
C VAL A 8 -0.18 12.66 6.65
N VAL A 9 0.76 11.73 6.66
CA VAL A 9 0.77 10.61 7.61
C VAL A 9 1.74 10.90 8.75
N LEU A 10 1.38 10.54 9.98
CA LEU A 10 2.34 10.55 11.10
C LEU A 10 2.95 9.16 11.25
N LEU A 11 4.27 9.06 11.07
CA LEU A 11 4.99 7.79 11.12
C LEU A 11 5.75 7.63 12.45
N PRO A 12 5.89 6.39 12.96
CA PRO A 12 6.59 6.06 14.19
C PRO A 12 8.11 5.99 13.95
N CYS A 13 8.70 7.10 13.47
CA CYS A 13 10.13 7.23 13.19
C CYS A 13 10.59 8.69 13.32
N TYR A 14 11.90 8.89 13.48
CA TYR A 14 12.50 10.23 13.44
C TYR A 14 12.93 10.60 12.01
N SER A 15 13.29 9.61 11.20
CA SER A 15 13.49 9.77 9.77
C SER A 15 13.09 8.49 9.05
N LEU A 16 12.86 8.56 7.75
CA LEU A 16 12.71 7.31 6.98
C LEU A 16 14.00 6.45 6.98
N GLU A 17 15.15 6.96 7.44
CA GLU A 17 16.37 6.15 7.62
C GLU A 17 16.29 5.22 8.83
N ASP A 18 15.54 5.60 9.87
CA ASP A 18 15.33 4.79 11.08
C ASP A 18 13.93 4.15 11.15
N PHE A 19 13.19 4.21 10.05
CA PHE A 19 11.90 3.54 9.94
C PHE A 19 12.06 2.02 9.98
N ASP A 20 11.59 1.41 11.06
CA ASP A 20 11.65 -0.03 11.25
C ASP A 20 10.60 -0.75 10.38
N VAL A 21 11.10 -1.55 9.42
CA VAL A 21 10.29 -2.39 8.53
C VAL A 21 9.99 -3.77 9.12
N SER A 22 10.63 -4.15 10.24
CA SER A 22 10.42 -5.44 10.92
C SER A 22 9.30 -5.34 11.95
N ARG A 23 8.10 -5.00 11.49
CA ARG A 23 6.91 -4.83 12.32
C ARG A 23 6.01 -6.06 12.30
N ASN A 24 5.10 -6.15 13.27
CA ASN A 24 4.04 -7.15 13.22
C ASN A 24 3.00 -6.79 12.14
N ASP A 25 2.18 -7.76 11.75
CA ASP A 25 1.23 -7.63 10.66
C ASP A 25 0.21 -6.48 10.89
N GLU A 26 -0.28 -6.33 12.12
CA GLU A 26 -1.25 -5.28 12.47
C GLU A 26 -0.66 -3.88 12.28
N ASP A 27 0.56 -3.64 12.79
CA ASP A 27 1.24 -2.36 12.60
C ASP A 27 1.55 -2.09 11.12
N ALA A 28 1.94 -3.12 10.37
CA ALA A 28 2.26 -3.02 8.96
C ALA A 28 1.02 -2.62 8.14
N ASP A 29 -0.11 -3.29 8.36
CA ASP A 29 -1.38 -3.02 7.69
C ASP A 29 -1.85 -1.59 7.96
N GLN A 30 -1.76 -1.14 9.21
CA GLN A 30 -2.16 0.21 9.58
C GLN A 30 -1.25 1.28 8.95
N ILE A 31 0.07 1.11 8.97
CA ILE A 31 1.01 2.06 8.37
C ILE A 31 0.78 2.15 6.86
N LEU A 32 0.69 1.00 6.18
CA LEU A 32 0.47 0.95 4.74
C LEU A 32 -0.89 1.55 4.37
N ALA A 33 -1.94 1.25 5.12
CA ALA A 33 -3.26 1.86 4.93
C ALA A 33 -3.18 3.39 5.09
N ALA A 34 -2.59 3.87 6.19
CA ALA A 34 -2.48 5.29 6.49
C ALA A 34 -1.76 6.08 5.40
N TRP A 35 -0.71 5.48 4.82
CA TRP A 35 0.04 6.07 3.72
C TRP A 35 -0.70 5.96 2.39
N ALA A 36 -1.01 4.74 1.94
CA ALA A 36 -1.62 4.50 0.63
C ALA A 36 -2.99 5.15 0.51
N GLY A 37 -3.78 5.18 1.58
CA GLY A 37 -5.09 5.84 1.60
C GLY A 37 -5.04 7.34 1.29
N LEU A 38 -3.92 8.02 1.57
CA LEU A 38 -3.74 9.43 1.20
C LEU A 38 -3.57 9.64 -0.31
N PHE A 39 -3.19 8.59 -1.05
CA PHE A 39 -3.10 8.63 -2.51
C PHE A 39 -4.45 8.51 -3.20
N HIS A 40 -5.57 8.42 -2.47
CA HIS A 40 -6.89 8.41 -3.10
C HIS A 40 -7.09 9.62 -4.02
N PRO A 41 -7.53 9.46 -5.29
CA PRO A 41 -7.55 10.54 -6.30
C PRO A 41 -8.36 11.77 -5.87
N VAL A 42 -9.49 11.56 -5.18
CA VAL A 42 -10.30 12.65 -4.58
C VAL A 42 -9.49 13.55 -3.65
N LEU A 43 -8.59 12.98 -2.84
CA LEU A 43 -7.78 13.76 -1.90
C LEU A 43 -6.74 14.59 -2.65
N ILE A 44 -6.03 13.96 -3.58
CA ILE A 44 -5.00 14.61 -4.40
C ILE A 44 -5.62 15.73 -5.23
N GLN A 45 -6.78 15.50 -5.87
CA GLN A 45 -7.45 16.53 -6.66
C GLN A 45 -7.91 17.69 -5.76
N ALA A 46 -8.43 17.39 -4.57
CA ALA A 46 -8.92 18.41 -3.65
C ALA A 46 -7.81 19.30 -3.11
N THR A 47 -6.63 18.74 -2.80
CA THR A 47 -5.49 19.48 -2.23
C THR A 47 -4.56 20.05 -3.28
N GLY A 48 -4.39 19.36 -4.42
CA GLY A 48 -3.36 19.67 -5.41
C GLY A 48 -1.95 19.31 -4.95
N GLU A 49 -1.80 18.45 -3.94
CA GLU A 49 -0.52 18.14 -3.31
C GLU A 49 -0.25 16.63 -3.29
N THR A 50 1.04 16.29 -3.23
CA THR A 50 1.51 14.92 -2.99
C THR A 50 1.43 14.59 -1.50
N PRO A 51 0.96 13.39 -1.10
CA PRO A 51 1.04 12.95 0.28
C PRO A 51 2.46 13.01 0.85
N THR A 52 2.59 13.50 2.08
CA THR A 52 3.86 13.57 2.81
C THR A 52 3.76 12.87 4.15
N TRP A 53 4.88 12.71 4.84
CA TRP A 53 4.94 12.14 6.18
C TRP A 53 5.58 13.13 7.14
N ASP A 54 5.24 13.01 8.42
CA ASP A 54 5.90 13.70 9.52
C ASP A 54 6.08 12.75 10.71
N ARG A 55 6.86 13.17 11.69
CA ARG A 55 7.24 12.36 12.85
C ARG A 55 6.10 12.32 13.85
N ALA A 56 5.78 11.14 14.36
CA ALA A 56 4.82 11.02 15.45
C ALA A 56 5.38 11.56 16.78
N ASN A 57 6.66 11.34 17.06
CA ASN A 57 7.28 11.74 18.32
C ASN A 57 7.59 13.25 18.46
N ASP A 58 7.63 13.98 17.34
CA ASP A 58 7.81 15.44 17.26
C ASP A 58 6.85 15.99 16.19
N PRO A 59 5.53 15.92 16.43
CA PRO A 59 4.53 16.18 15.41
C PRO A 59 4.45 17.68 15.07
N PRO A 60 4.03 18.04 13.85
CA PRO A 60 4.06 19.42 13.39
C PRO A 60 3.17 20.32 14.24
N VAL A 61 3.68 21.51 14.58
CA VAL A 61 2.97 22.51 15.35
C VAL A 61 2.20 23.44 14.43
N GLY A 62 0.91 23.68 14.72
CA GLY A 62 0.10 24.65 13.97
C GLY A 62 -0.25 24.17 12.55
N ILE A 63 -0.35 22.86 12.36
CA ILE A 63 -0.86 22.30 11.11
C ILE A 63 -2.34 22.62 10.98
N GLU A 64 -2.73 23.24 9.86
CA GLU A 64 -4.10 23.59 9.54
C GLU A 64 -4.42 23.15 8.11
N LYS A 65 -5.71 22.95 7.81
CA LYS A 65 -6.20 22.52 6.49
C LYS A 65 -5.54 21.22 6.03
N ALA A 66 -5.31 20.28 6.95
CA ALA A 66 -4.67 19.01 6.63
C ALA A 66 -5.61 17.82 6.80
N VAL A 67 -5.48 16.85 5.91
CA VAL A 67 -5.91 15.46 6.16
C VAL A 67 -4.73 14.74 6.78
N ILE A 68 -4.92 14.20 7.98
CA ILE A 68 -3.86 13.59 8.79
C ILE A 68 -4.26 12.16 9.12
N THR A 69 -3.49 11.18 8.67
CA THR A 69 -3.66 9.77 9.02
C THR A 69 -2.66 9.37 10.11
N ILE A 70 -3.14 8.67 11.13
CA ILE A 70 -2.34 8.29 12.30
C ILE A 70 -2.60 6.80 12.60
N PRO A 71 -1.66 5.90 12.23
CA PRO A 71 -1.64 4.51 12.71
C PRO A 71 -1.59 4.45 14.24
N ASP A 72 -2.10 3.37 14.85
CA ASP A 72 -2.14 3.27 16.31
C ASP A 72 -0.73 3.17 16.92
N CYS A 73 0.21 2.54 16.21
CA CYS A 73 1.62 2.53 16.61
C CYS A 73 2.25 3.95 16.64
N SER A 74 1.80 4.87 15.78
CA SER A 74 2.21 6.28 15.80
C SER A 74 1.51 7.06 16.89
N LEU A 75 0.23 6.75 17.14
CA LEU A 75 -0.58 7.41 18.17
C LEU A 75 0.06 7.28 19.56
N ALA A 76 0.69 6.14 19.85
CA ALA A 76 1.40 5.88 21.10
C ALA A 76 2.62 6.79 21.31
N GLU A 77 3.19 7.37 20.25
CA GLU A 77 4.37 8.24 20.31
C GLU A 77 4.03 9.74 20.36
N LEU A 78 2.77 10.12 20.09
CA LEU A 78 2.36 11.53 20.09
C LEU A 78 2.56 12.17 21.46
N SER A 79 3.02 13.43 21.44
CA SER A 79 3.05 14.25 22.65
C SER A 79 1.64 14.49 23.20
N GLY A 80 1.51 14.44 24.53
CA GLY A 80 0.23 14.67 25.21
C GLY A 80 -0.34 16.07 24.89
N GLY A 81 -1.61 16.12 24.48
CA GLY A 81 -2.31 17.36 24.13
C GLY A 81 -2.32 17.71 22.64
N TRP A 82 -1.42 17.14 21.82
CA TRP A 82 -1.34 17.47 20.39
C TRP A 82 -2.65 17.20 19.65
N LEU A 83 -3.31 16.09 19.95
CA LEU A 83 -4.61 15.76 19.38
C LEU A 83 -5.69 16.76 19.76
N ASP A 84 -5.70 17.23 21.01
CA ASP A 84 -6.72 18.18 21.49
C ASP A 84 -6.52 19.55 20.83
N ASP A 85 -5.27 19.97 20.68
CA ASP A 85 -4.91 21.24 20.04
C ASP A 85 -5.27 21.28 18.54
N HIS A 86 -5.28 20.12 17.87
CA HIS A 86 -5.50 20.03 16.41
C HIS A 86 -6.84 19.40 16.03
N ASN A 87 -7.67 18.99 17.00
CA ASN A 87 -9.04 18.51 16.79
C ASN A 87 -10.00 19.69 16.51
N THR A 88 -9.76 20.37 15.40
CA THR A 88 -10.53 21.53 14.94
C THR A 88 -11.24 21.21 13.62
N GLU A 89 -12.23 22.02 13.23
CA GLU A 89 -12.88 21.87 11.91
C GLU A 89 -11.95 22.13 10.72
N ALA A 90 -10.76 22.69 10.98
CA ALA A 90 -9.75 22.97 9.96
C ALA A 90 -8.97 21.72 9.55
N ASN A 91 -8.91 20.67 10.37
CA ASN A 91 -8.18 19.44 10.08
C ASN A 91 -9.11 18.23 10.03
N LEU A 92 -8.75 17.25 9.22
CA LEU A 92 -9.39 15.93 9.20
C LEU A 92 -8.40 14.88 9.71
N ILE A 93 -8.48 14.56 11.00
CA ILE A 93 -7.61 13.56 11.64
C ILE A 93 -8.30 12.19 11.63
N LEU A 94 -7.69 11.20 10.97
CA LEU A 94 -8.15 9.80 10.87
C LEU A 94 -7.25 8.89 11.71
N ARG A 95 -7.87 8.06 12.56
CA ARG A 95 -7.23 7.12 13.49
C ARG A 95 -8.16 5.96 13.85
N GLY A 96 -7.63 4.89 14.44
CA GLY A 96 -8.39 3.72 14.90
C GLY A 96 -8.98 2.90 13.76
N PHE A 97 -8.18 2.65 12.72
CA PHE A 97 -8.52 1.80 11.57
C PHE A 97 -7.57 0.61 11.57
N ALA A 98 -8.05 -0.59 11.27
CA ALA A 98 -7.22 -1.80 11.17
C ALA A 98 -6.51 -1.92 9.81
N GLY A 99 -7.07 -1.33 8.76
CA GLY A 99 -6.55 -1.44 7.40
C GLY A 99 -7.20 -0.44 6.44
N LEU A 100 -6.90 -0.59 5.15
CA LEU A 100 -7.25 0.39 4.12
C LEU A 100 -8.77 0.58 3.98
N ASP A 101 -9.55 -0.49 4.00
CA ASP A 101 -11.02 -0.41 3.88
C ASP A 101 -11.66 0.40 5.01
N GLU A 102 -11.23 0.16 6.25
CA GLU A 102 -11.72 0.92 7.41
C GLU A 102 -11.29 2.38 7.38
N LEU A 103 -10.05 2.65 6.93
CA LEU A 103 -9.57 4.01 6.73
C LEU A 103 -10.41 4.73 5.68
N LEU A 104 -10.67 4.11 4.54
CA LEU A 104 -11.47 4.68 3.45
C LEU A 104 -12.93 4.89 3.86
N ALA A 105 -13.51 3.97 4.63
CA ALA A 105 -14.85 4.12 5.18
C ALA A 105 -14.94 5.35 6.11
N ARG A 106 -13.99 5.50 7.04
CA ARG A 106 -13.89 6.67 7.94
C ARG A 106 -13.64 7.96 7.17
N LEU A 107 -12.81 7.91 6.14
CA LEU A 107 -12.54 9.03 5.26
C LEU A 107 -13.83 9.49 4.57
N LYS A 108 -14.54 8.58 3.89
CA LYS A 108 -15.80 8.87 3.20
C LYS A 108 -16.87 9.42 4.13
N GLU A 109 -16.97 8.91 5.36
CA GLU A 109 -17.93 9.38 6.37
C GLU A 109 -17.66 10.83 6.79
N ARG A 110 -16.39 11.20 6.94
CA ARG A 110 -15.99 12.50 7.49
C ARG A 110 -15.61 13.53 6.43
N TRP A 111 -15.48 13.11 5.18
CA TRP A 111 -15.20 14.00 4.06
C TRP A 111 -16.41 14.90 3.80
N PRO A 112 -16.20 16.20 3.57
CA PRO A 112 -17.30 17.16 3.46
C PRO A 112 -18.14 17.01 2.20
N ASP A 113 -17.53 16.52 1.11
CA ASP A 113 -18.16 16.41 -0.19
C ASP A 113 -18.47 14.95 -0.53
N PRO A 114 -19.46 14.66 -1.39
CA PRO A 114 -19.65 13.30 -1.88
C PRO A 114 -18.42 12.83 -2.66
N PHE A 115 -17.98 11.59 -2.42
CA PHE A 115 -16.98 10.98 -3.28
C PHE A 115 -17.58 10.73 -4.67
N PRO A 116 -16.95 11.21 -5.75
CA PRO A 116 -17.34 10.81 -7.10
C PRO A 116 -17.18 9.30 -7.26
N GLU A 117 -17.98 8.73 -8.16
CA GLU A 117 -17.79 7.37 -8.63
C GLU A 117 -16.57 7.36 -9.56
N ILE A 118 -15.58 6.55 -9.21
CA ILE A 118 -14.33 6.33 -9.95
C ILE A 118 -14.16 4.81 -10.02
N ASP A 119 -13.67 4.33 -11.15
CA ASP A 119 -13.32 2.92 -11.34
C ASP A 119 -12.42 2.41 -10.20
N PRO A 120 -12.84 1.36 -9.44
CA PRO A 120 -12.04 0.79 -8.37
C PRO A 120 -10.62 0.37 -8.81
N ASP A 121 -10.47 -0.19 -10.01
CA ASP A 121 -9.17 -0.63 -10.52
C ASP A 121 -8.24 0.60 -10.70
N LEU A 122 -8.80 1.74 -11.12
CA LEU A 122 -8.03 2.98 -11.23
C LEU A 122 -7.65 3.52 -9.85
N ILE A 123 -8.51 3.41 -8.84
CA ILE A 123 -8.17 3.79 -7.46
C ILE A 123 -7.02 2.93 -6.93
N GLU A 124 -7.03 1.63 -7.20
CA GLU A 124 -5.95 0.71 -6.84
C GLU A 124 -4.61 1.12 -7.46
N GLU A 125 -4.60 1.62 -8.70
CA GLU A 125 -3.38 2.15 -9.33
C GLU A 125 -2.79 3.36 -8.58
N PHE A 126 -3.61 4.23 -7.99
CA PHE A 126 -3.11 5.31 -7.14
C PHE A 126 -2.50 4.77 -5.84
N PHE A 127 -3.11 3.75 -5.23
CA PHE A 127 -2.58 3.12 -4.02
C PHE A 127 -1.27 2.40 -4.30
N ALA A 128 -1.17 1.69 -5.43
CA ALA A 128 0.05 1.07 -5.91
C ALA A 128 1.15 2.10 -6.17
N LEU A 129 0.81 3.25 -6.77
CA LEU A 129 1.76 4.36 -6.96
C LEU A 129 2.26 4.90 -5.60
N GLY A 130 1.35 5.08 -4.64
CA GLY A 130 1.70 5.49 -3.28
C GLY A 130 2.66 4.51 -2.61
N TYR A 131 2.38 3.21 -2.70
CA TYR A 131 3.29 2.18 -2.20
C TYR A 131 4.67 2.26 -2.87
N CYS A 132 4.72 2.35 -4.21
CA CYS A 132 5.97 2.48 -4.96
C CYS A 132 6.77 3.73 -4.56
N PHE A 133 6.10 4.87 -4.34
CA PHE A 133 6.73 6.08 -3.85
C PHE A 133 7.43 5.85 -2.50
N LEU A 134 6.73 5.22 -1.54
CA LEU A 134 7.30 4.92 -0.22
C LEU A 134 8.51 3.98 -0.33
N GLN A 135 8.42 2.95 -1.17
CA GLN A 135 9.54 2.03 -1.40
C GLN A 135 10.76 2.76 -1.96
N VAL A 136 10.57 3.66 -2.93
CA VAL A 136 11.69 4.47 -3.47
C VAL A 136 12.29 5.36 -2.39
N GLU A 137 11.47 6.07 -1.60
CA GLU A 137 11.96 6.91 -0.50
C GLU A 137 12.77 6.10 0.54
N LEU A 138 12.27 4.93 0.94
CA LEU A 138 12.98 4.03 1.87
C LEU A 138 14.31 3.54 1.29
N LEU A 139 14.31 3.10 0.02
CA LEU A 139 15.51 2.63 -0.67
C LEU A 139 16.58 3.73 -0.79
N THR A 140 16.20 4.92 -1.24
CA THR A 140 17.15 6.04 -1.44
C THR A 140 17.80 6.48 -0.13
N ARG A 141 17.02 6.48 0.96
CA ARG A 141 17.49 6.92 2.28
C ARG A 141 18.34 5.89 3.02
N GLN A 142 18.09 4.59 2.83
CA GLN A 142 18.99 3.55 3.33
C GLN A 142 20.39 3.62 2.69
N LEU A 143 20.48 4.17 1.47
CA LEU A 143 21.74 4.43 0.79
C LEU A 143 22.39 5.77 1.18
N ARG A 144 21.80 6.53 2.13
CA ARG A 144 22.25 7.84 2.66
C ARG A 144 22.34 8.94 1.59
N TYR A 145 21.51 8.86 0.55
CA TYR A 145 21.43 9.89 -0.48
C TYR A 145 20.19 10.78 -0.29
N MET A 146 20.25 11.99 -0.84
CA MET A 146 19.05 12.83 -1.02
C MET A 146 18.20 12.24 -2.15
N SER A 147 16.87 12.34 -2.02
CA SER A 147 15.95 11.96 -3.10
C SER A 147 16.29 12.74 -4.36
N ASN A 148 16.39 12.04 -5.49
CA ASN A 148 16.60 12.64 -6.81
C ASN A 148 15.30 12.71 -7.61
N LEU A 149 14.17 12.45 -6.96
CA LEU A 149 12.86 12.58 -7.59
C LEU A 149 12.62 14.05 -7.96
N ASP A 150 12.20 14.30 -9.20
CA ASP A 150 11.65 15.59 -9.59
C ASP A 150 10.27 15.76 -8.94
N GLU A 151 10.24 16.22 -7.68
CA GLU A 151 9.02 16.37 -6.88
C GLU A 151 8.01 17.31 -7.53
N ILE A 152 8.48 18.32 -8.27
CA ILE A 152 7.61 19.30 -8.94
C ILE A 152 6.87 18.60 -10.07
N ARG A 153 7.61 17.93 -10.96
CA ARG A 153 7.02 17.20 -12.09
C ARG A 153 6.16 16.04 -11.60
N PHE A 154 6.60 15.31 -10.58
CA PHE A 154 5.82 14.22 -9.99
C PHE A 154 4.48 14.72 -9.48
N ARG A 155 4.45 15.82 -8.72
CA ARG A 155 3.19 16.43 -8.25
C ARG A 155 2.32 16.91 -9.40
N GLU A 156 2.90 17.53 -10.43
CA GLU A 156 2.13 17.98 -11.59
C GLU A 156 1.45 16.81 -12.32
N GLU A 157 2.14 15.71 -12.53
CA GLU A 157 1.57 14.53 -13.19
C GLU A 157 0.55 13.83 -12.28
N LEU A 158 0.84 13.69 -10.98
CA LEU A 158 -0.08 13.10 -10.00
C LEU A 158 -1.40 13.87 -9.90
N THR A 159 -1.34 15.21 -9.89
CA THR A 159 -2.54 16.06 -9.81
C THR A 159 -3.35 16.04 -11.10
N LYS A 160 -2.71 15.97 -12.28
CA LYS A 160 -3.40 15.75 -13.56
C LYS A 160 -4.08 14.39 -13.61
N ALA A 161 -3.39 13.34 -13.14
CA ALA A 161 -3.97 12.00 -13.05
C ALA A 161 -5.23 12.00 -12.17
N ALA A 162 -5.13 12.59 -10.97
CA ALA A 162 -6.24 12.66 -10.03
C ALA A 162 -7.43 13.46 -10.57
N ALA A 163 -7.18 14.57 -11.27
CA ALA A 163 -8.22 15.35 -11.93
C ALA A 163 -8.94 14.53 -13.02
N ALA A 164 -8.19 13.86 -13.89
CA ALA A 164 -8.75 13.00 -14.93
C ALA A 164 -9.55 11.82 -14.33
N ALA A 165 -9.05 11.19 -13.26
CA ALA A 165 -9.74 10.11 -12.57
C ALA A 165 -11.11 10.56 -12.02
N VAL A 166 -11.17 11.73 -11.39
CA VAL A 166 -12.43 12.30 -10.88
C VAL A 166 -13.39 12.69 -12.00
N GLU A 167 -12.86 13.09 -13.16
CA GLU A 167 -13.65 13.35 -14.37
C GLU A 167 -14.07 12.07 -15.13
N ASN A 168 -13.75 10.88 -14.59
CA ASN A 168 -13.99 9.58 -15.22
C ASN A 168 -13.27 9.40 -16.58
N ASP A 169 -12.14 10.06 -16.78
CA ASP A 169 -11.24 9.88 -17.92
C ASP A 169 -10.07 8.96 -17.53
N ALA A 170 -10.35 7.65 -17.52
CA ALA A 170 -9.38 6.63 -17.12
C ALA A 170 -8.15 6.56 -18.04
N GLU A 171 -8.31 6.79 -19.35
CA GLU A 171 -7.20 6.75 -20.31
C GLU A 171 -6.18 7.86 -20.02
N THR A 172 -6.66 9.09 -19.80
CA THR A 172 -5.80 10.22 -19.42
C THR A 172 -5.20 10.03 -18.04
N ALA A 173 -5.98 9.52 -17.07
CA ALA A 173 -5.48 9.25 -15.72
C ALA A 173 -4.31 8.24 -15.74
N LEU A 174 -4.47 7.11 -16.43
CA LEU A 174 -3.44 6.09 -16.57
C LEU A 174 -2.20 6.61 -17.29
N THR A 175 -2.37 7.48 -18.29
CA THR A 175 -1.25 8.12 -18.98
C THR A 175 -0.40 8.95 -18.00
N HIS A 176 -1.03 9.75 -17.15
CA HIS A 176 -0.32 10.56 -16.14
C HIS A 176 0.23 9.72 -14.98
N LEU A 177 -0.45 8.65 -14.56
CA LEU A 177 0.08 7.69 -13.60
C LEU A 177 1.34 6.99 -14.13
N GLN A 178 1.35 6.59 -15.41
CA GLN A 178 2.54 6.03 -16.04
C GLN A 178 3.72 7.02 -15.98
N GLN A 179 3.50 8.31 -16.24
CA GLN A 179 4.55 9.32 -16.08
C GLN A 179 5.07 9.42 -14.63
N CYS A 180 4.20 9.23 -13.63
CA CYS A 180 4.63 9.17 -12.23
C CYS A 180 5.50 7.94 -11.96
N TYR A 181 5.13 6.76 -12.48
CA TYR A 181 5.94 5.54 -12.37
C TYR A 181 7.29 5.64 -13.08
N ASP A 182 7.32 6.31 -14.24
CA ASP A 182 8.56 6.55 -14.98
C ASP A 182 9.51 7.42 -14.14
N LEU A 183 9.02 8.49 -13.50
CA LEU A 183 9.81 9.35 -12.60
C LEU A 183 10.34 8.59 -11.37
N LEU A 184 9.51 7.73 -10.76
CA LEU A 184 9.95 6.88 -9.65
C LEU A 184 11.02 5.86 -10.09
N THR A 185 10.88 5.33 -11.30
CA THR A 185 11.87 4.42 -11.90
C THR A 185 13.19 5.13 -12.15
N GLU A 186 13.16 6.31 -12.78
CA GLU A 186 14.35 7.16 -12.99
C GLU A 186 15.04 7.49 -11.66
N ALA A 187 14.27 7.86 -10.63
CA ALA A 187 14.80 8.17 -9.29
C ALA A 187 15.47 6.94 -8.63
N ARG A 188 14.86 5.75 -8.75
CA ARG A 188 15.42 4.49 -8.24
C ARG A 188 16.70 4.12 -9.00
N GLU A 189 16.67 4.12 -10.33
CA GLU A 189 17.76 3.65 -11.18
C GLU A 189 19.03 4.49 -11.02
N TYR A 190 18.90 5.75 -10.64
CA TYR A 190 20.04 6.59 -10.30
C TYR A 190 20.93 5.96 -9.20
N PHE A 191 20.32 5.31 -8.20
CA PHE A 191 21.02 4.72 -7.05
C PHE A 191 21.14 3.20 -7.13
N TYR A 192 20.14 2.55 -7.72
CA TYR A 192 20.03 1.10 -7.80
C TYR A 192 19.47 0.69 -9.17
N PRO A 193 20.33 0.58 -10.20
CA PRO A 193 19.93 0.24 -11.57
C PRO A 193 19.76 -1.27 -11.78
N VAL A 194 19.69 -2.07 -10.70
CA VAL A 194 19.51 -3.52 -10.82
C VAL A 194 18.04 -3.81 -11.11
N GLU A 195 17.82 -4.67 -12.09
CA GLU A 195 16.49 -5.18 -12.39
C GLU A 195 15.94 -5.93 -11.17
N ALA A 196 14.80 -5.47 -10.68
CA ALA A 196 14.10 -6.08 -9.56
C ALA A 196 12.84 -6.76 -10.07
N HIS A 197 12.62 -8.00 -9.64
CA HIS A 197 11.39 -8.73 -9.90
C HIS A 197 10.65 -8.94 -8.59
N LEU A 198 9.36 -8.59 -8.55
CA LEU A 198 8.49 -8.91 -7.45
C LEU A 198 7.85 -10.27 -7.72
N LEU A 199 8.00 -11.19 -6.77
CA LEU A 199 7.34 -12.48 -6.79
C LEU A 199 6.38 -12.50 -5.61
N ASP A 200 5.09 -12.59 -5.91
CA ASP A 200 4.07 -12.85 -4.92
C ASP A 200 3.87 -14.37 -4.86
N LEU A 201 4.06 -14.96 -3.67
CA LEU A 201 3.98 -16.41 -3.45
C LEU A 201 3.28 -16.70 -2.12
N THR A 202 2.16 -17.42 -2.18
CA THR A 202 1.49 -17.97 -1.00
C THR A 202 2.13 -19.32 -0.64
N LEU A 203 2.89 -19.38 0.45
CA LEU A 203 3.53 -20.61 0.89
C LEU A 203 2.53 -21.54 1.58
N VAL A 204 2.33 -22.74 1.03
CA VAL A 204 1.38 -23.71 1.59
C VAL A 204 2.10 -24.66 2.54
N ALA A 205 1.60 -24.74 3.77
CA ALA A 205 2.08 -25.63 4.81
C ALA A 205 1.01 -26.69 5.13
N PRO A 206 1.38 -27.83 5.77
CA PRO A 206 0.39 -28.84 6.14
C PRO A 206 -0.76 -28.28 7.01
N THR A 207 -0.47 -27.25 7.81
CA THR A 207 -1.43 -26.60 8.72
C THR A 207 -2.36 -25.60 8.03
N THR A 208 -2.03 -25.16 6.81
CA THR A 208 -2.83 -24.21 6.03
C THR A 208 -3.65 -24.89 4.93
N LEU A 209 -3.52 -26.21 4.77
CA LEU A 209 -4.34 -27.01 3.87
C LEU A 209 -5.82 -26.99 4.30
N GLY A 210 -6.71 -26.64 3.38
CA GLY A 210 -8.16 -26.57 3.62
C GLY A 210 -8.62 -25.13 3.79
N ASP A 211 -9.23 -24.80 4.93
CA ASP A 211 -9.96 -23.53 5.11
C ASP A 211 -9.10 -22.28 4.89
N SER A 212 -7.85 -22.29 5.33
CA SER A 212 -6.92 -21.18 5.11
C SER A 212 -6.60 -21.01 3.63
N LEU A 213 -6.20 -22.08 2.93
CA LEU A 213 -6.00 -22.03 1.47
C LEU A 213 -7.29 -21.69 0.71
N ASN A 214 -8.45 -22.15 1.19
CA ASN A 214 -9.74 -21.81 0.59
C ASN A 214 -10.03 -20.32 0.72
N ALA A 215 -9.69 -19.70 1.85
CA ALA A 215 -9.84 -18.26 2.05
C ALA A 215 -8.94 -17.47 1.10
N GLU A 216 -7.69 -17.90 0.89
CA GLU A 216 -6.79 -17.29 -0.12
C GLU A 216 -7.35 -17.40 -1.54
N LEU A 217 -7.92 -18.56 -1.89
CA LEU A 217 -8.59 -18.75 -3.18
C LEU A 217 -9.86 -17.88 -3.34
N ASP A 218 -10.55 -17.56 -2.24
CA ASP A 218 -11.70 -16.65 -2.26
C ASP A 218 -11.28 -15.18 -2.33
N ALA A 219 -10.10 -14.84 -1.82
CA ALA A 219 -9.58 -13.48 -1.78
C ALA A 219 -9.16 -12.96 -3.17
N GLY A 220 -8.85 -13.84 -4.13
CA GLY A 220 -8.63 -13.47 -5.52
C GLY A 220 -7.44 -14.19 -6.17
N ARG A 221 -6.52 -13.41 -6.76
CA ARG A 221 -5.35 -13.96 -7.44
C ARG A 221 -4.38 -14.56 -6.42
N CYS A 222 -4.06 -15.83 -6.58
CA CYS A 222 -3.15 -16.55 -5.68
C CYS A 222 -2.10 -17.34 -6.47
N ASN A 223 -0.83 -17.12 -6.14
CA ASN A 223 0.31 -17.87 -6.68
C ASN A 223 0.83 -18.79 -5.58
N ALA A 224 0.28 -19.99 -5.46
CA ALA A 224 0.59 -20.87 -4.35
C ALA A 224 1.82 -21.73 -4.62
N MET A 225 2.72 -21.80 -3.64
CA MET A 225 3.87 -22.72 -3.65
C MET A 225 3.58 -23.94 -2.78
N PHE A 226 3.64 -25.12 -3.38
CA PHE A 226 3.41 -26.40 -2.70
C PHE A 226 4.68 -27.24 -2.67
N PRO A 227 5.05 -27.80 -1.51
CA PRO A 227 5.86 -29.01 -1.48
C PRO A 227 5.15 -30.14 -2.23
N VAL A 228 5.90 -30.97 -2.96
CA VAL A 228 5.35 -32.09 -3.74
C VAL A 228 4.48 -33.01 -2.87
N ASP A 229 4.90 -33.27 -1.64
CA ASP A 229 4.18 -34.14 -0.70
C ASP A 229 2.81 -33.56 -0.30
N LEU A 230 2.66 -32.23 -0.26
CA LEU A 230 1.38 -31.60 0.05
C LEU A 230 0.41 -31.64 -1.13
N TRP A 231 0.94 -31.59 -2.36
CA TRP A 231 0.14 -31.72 -3.57
C TRP A 231 -0.51 -33.12 -3.67
N GLU A 232 0.21 -34.17 -3.28
CA GLU A 232 -0.37 -35.51 -3.23
C GLU A 232 -1.44 -35.60 -2.14
N ARG A 233 -1.16 -35.05 -0.95
CA ARG A 233 -2.09 -35.07 0.17
C ARG A 233 -3.37 -34.28 -0.08
N ILE A 234 -3.31 -33.15 -0.77
CA ILE A 234 -4.53 -32.36 -1.04
C ILE A 234 -5.49 -33.12 -1.97
N ALA A 235 -4.96 -33.90 -2.92
CA ALA A 235 -5.76 -34.72 -3.81
C ALA A 235 -6.47 -35.88 -3.07
N GLU A 236 -5.83 -36.43 -2.04
CA GLU A 236 -6.37 -37.53 -1.23
C GLU A 236 -7.31 -37.04 -0.13
N ASP A 237 -6.87 -36.04 0.65
CA ASP A 237 -7.52 -35.64 1.90
C ASP A 237 -8.56 -34.54 1.70
N ARG A 238 -8.45 -33.72 0.64
CA ARG A 238 -9.24 -32.48 0.41
C ARG A 238 -9.64 -32.30 -1.07
N PRO A 239 -10.34 -33.27 -1.68
CA PRO A 239 -10.71 -33.21 -3.09
C PRO A 239 -11.55 -31.98 -3.46
N GLU A 240 -12.32 -31.44 -2.52
CA GLU A 240 -13.09 -30.20 -2.68
C GLU A 240 -12.20 -28.97 -2.86
N THR A 241 -11.12 -28.84 -2.09
CA THR A 241 -10.16 -27.74 -2.25
C THR A 241 -9.41 -27.88 -3.57
N LEU A 242 -9.03 -29.10 -3.97
CA LEU A 242 -8.41 -29.34 -5.26
C LEU A 242 -9.33 -28.96 -6.43
N ALA A 243 -10.63 -29.29 -6.35
CA ALA A 243 -11.60 -28.90 -7.35
C ALA A 243 -11.75 -27.37 -7.46
N LYS A 244 -11.71 -26.66 -6.32
CA LYS A 244 -11.71 -25.19 -6.29
C LYS A 244 -10.45 -24.60 -6.93
N MET A 245 -9.28 -25.14 -6.60
CA MET A 245 -8.01 -24.73 -7.22
C MET A 245 -8.04 -24.88 -8.74
N GLN A 246 -8.60 -25.99 -9.24
CA GLN A 246 -8.75 -26.21 -10.68
C GLN A 246 -9.68 -25.16 -11.30
N GLN A 247 -10.81 -24.86 -10.66
CA GLN A 247 -11.73 -23.83 -11.12
C GLN A 247 -11.09 -22.45 -11.19
N GLU A 248 -10.34 -22.04 -10.16
CA GLU A 248 -9.66 -20.75 -10.15
C GLU A 248 -8.48 -20.70 -11.14
N ALA A 249 -7.80 -21.82 -11.38
CA ALA A 249 -6.77 -21.91 -12.41
C ALA A 249 -7.37 -21.74 -13.82
N GLU A 250 -8.52 -22.35 -14.10
CA GLU A 250 -9.24 -22.16 -15.37
C GLU A 250 -9.71 -20.71 -15.58
N ARG A 251 -9.97 -19.98 -14.50
CA ARG A 251 -10.30 -18.54 -14.52
C ARG A 251 -9.08 -17.64 -14.63
N GLY A 252 -7.87 -18.18 -14.47
CA GLY A 252 -6.62 -17.41 -14.44
C GLY A 252 -6.33 -16.71 -13.11
N ASN A 253 -7.05 -17.08 -12.04
CA ASN A 253 -6.88 -16.53 -10.70
C ASN A 253 -5.96 -17.38 -9.82
N PHE A 254 -5.58 -18.57 -10.25
CA PHE A 254 -4.71 -19.44 -9.47
C PHE A 254 -3.56 -19.97 -10.31
N SER A 255 -2.35 -19.81 -9.79
CA SER A 255 -1.15 -20.43 -10.35
C SER A 255 -0.42 -21.24 -9.27
N VAL A 256 0.34 -22.23 -9.72
CA VAL A 256 1.02 -23.17 -8.83
C VAL A 256 2.50 -23.21 -9.15
N ALA A 257 3.32 -22.98 -8.12
CA ALA A 257 4.73 -23.33 -8.10
C ALA A 257 4.91 -24.62 -7.29
N ILE A 258 5.61 -25.59 -7.85
CA ILE A 258 5.89 -26.85 -7.15
C ILE A 258 7.34 -26.84 -6.66
N GLY A 259 7.50 -27.06 -5.35
CA GLY A 259 8.78 -27.26 -4.70
C GLY A 259 9.30 -28.69 -4.88
N CYS A 260 10.14 -29.14 -3.94
CA CYS A 260 10.76 -30.46 -4.01
C CYS A 260 10.19 -31.42 -2.97
N ARG A 261 10.24 -32.72 -3.27
CA ARG A 261 9.86 -33.74 -2.29
C ARG A 261 10.75 -33.65 -1.06
N GLY A 262 10.15 -33.53 0.12
CA GLY A 262 10.87 -33.34 1.39
C GLY A 262 11.64 -32.02 1.53
N GLU A 263 11.46 -31.04 0.62
CA GLU A 263 12.11 -29.72 0.62
C GLU A 263 13.57 -29.71 1.08
N PRO A 264 14.46 -30.54 0.46
CA PRO A 264 15.85 -30.52 0.83
C PRO A 264 16.49 -29.19 0.43
N PRO A 265 17.51 -28.72 1.16
CA PRO A 265 18.25 -27.52 0.77
C PRO A 265 19.13 -27.84 -0.44
N LEU A 266 18.54 -27.90 -1.64
CA LEU A 266 19.19 -28.34 -2.88
C LEU A 266 20.54 -27.67 -3.16
N PRO A 267 20.74 -26.35 -2.95
CA PRO A 267 22.04 -25.72 -3.16
C PRO A 267 23.14 -26.19 -2.19
N LEU A 268 22.74 -26.83 -1.08
CA LEU A 268 23.63 -27.39 -0.05
C LEU A 268 23.73 -28.92 -0.15
N MET A 269 23.06 -29.54 -1.11
CA MET A 269 23.19 -30.97 -1.39
C MET A 269 24.38 -31.24 -2.34
N PRO A 270 25.09 -32.37 -2.16
CA PRO A 270 26.22 -32.76 -2.99
C PRO A 270 25.82 -33.16 -4.42
#